data_AF-A0A7X0KZZ2-F1
#
_entry.id   AF-A0A7X0KZZ2-F1
#
_cell.length_a   1.000
_cell.length_b   1.000
_cell.length_c   1.000
_cell.angle_alpha   90.00
_cell.angle_beta   90.00
_cell.angle_gamma   90.00
#
_symmetry.space_group_name_H-M   'P 1'
#
loop_
_entity.id
_entity.type
_entity.pdbx_description
1 polymer ?
#
loop_
_entity_poly.entity_id
_entity_poly.type
_entity_poly.pdbx_seq_one_letter_code
_entity_poly.pdbx_strand_id
1 'polypeptide(L)'
;MTNAARQTPHREIRLQLSRDAHGVVIAVWDADFALPQAKPMKELTLEDLDLSEEAFDGNGGWGLHIVQALSSKCGVTGDPAGGKWIWSRIRP
;
A
#
# COMPACT_ATOMS: atom_id res chain seq x y z
N MET A 1 -3.32 -2.06 -3.14
CA MET A 1 -3.61 -1.81 -4.56
C MET A 1 -4.05 -0.38 -4.85
N THR A 2 -4.88 0.25 -4.02
CA THR A 2 -5.39 1.62 -4.26
C THR A 2 -4.30 2.67 -4.53
N ASN A 3 -3.17 2.62 -3.81
CA ASN A 3 -2.02 3.50 -4.09
C ASN A 3 -1.44 3.28 -5.49
N ALA A 4 -1.19 2.02 -5.88
CA ALA A 4 -0.66 1.69 -7.21
C ALA A 4 -1.64 2.13 -8.31
N ALA A 5 -2.94 1.88 -8.14
CA ALA A 5 -3.97 2.29 -9.10
C ALA A 5 -4.06 3.81 -9.28
N ARG A 6 -3.88 4.58 -8.19
CA ARG A 6 -3.85 6.04 -8.26
C ARG A 6 -2.60 6.57 -8.99
N GLN A 7 -1.44 5.94 -8.77
CA GLN A 7 -0.18 6.38 -9.37
C GLN A 7 -0.03 5.94 -10.82
N THR A 8 -0.72 4.88 -11.23
CA THR A 8 -0.60 4.33 -12.58
C THR A 8 -1.97 4.15 -13.25
N PRO A 9 -2.72 5.25 -13.47
CA PRO A 9 -4.05 5.16 -14.05
C PRO A 9 -3.98 4.55 -15.46
N HIS A 10 -4.87 3.58 -15.72
CA HIS A 10 -4.99 2.85 -16.99
C HIS A 10 -3.74 2.08 -17.43
N ARG A 11 -2.80 1.80 -16.51
CA ARG A 11 -1.64 0.96 -16.78
C ARG A 11 -1.69 -0.33 -15.97
N GLU A 12 -0.84 -1.27 -16.35
CA GLU A 12 -0.71 -2.55 -15.69
C GLU A 12 -0.33 -2.39 -14.22
N ILE A 13 -0.96 -3.21 -13.37
CA ILE A 13 -0.57 -3.43 -11.97
C ILE A 13 -0.36 -4.93 -11.83
N ARG A 14 0.74 -5.34 -11.20
CA ARG A 14 1.01 -6.77 -10.97
C ARG A 14 0.96 -7.08 -9.49
N LEU A 15 0.34 -8.19 -9.14
CA LEU A 15 0.32 -8.73 -7.79
C LEU A 15 1.21 -9.97 -7.76
N GLN A 16 2.11 -10.02 -6.78
CA GLN A 16 2.88 -11.22 -6.46
C GLN A 16 2.55 -11.63 -5.02
N LEU A 17 2.27 -12.92 -4.86
CA LEU A 17 2.13 -13.58 -3.58
C LEU A 17 3.13 -14.72 -3.52
N SER A 18 3.98 -14.74 -2.51
CA SER A 18 4.97 -15.79 -2.30
C SER A 18 5.11 -16.14 -0.82
N ARG A 19 5.69 -17.30 -0.53
CA ARG A 19 5.98 -17.76 0.83
C ARG A 19 7.42 -18.23 0.90
N ASP A 20 8.13 -17.79 1.92
CA ASP A 20 9.48 -18.24 2.25
C ASP A 20 9.55 -18.68 3.72
N ALA A 21 10.75 -19.05 4.18
CA ALA A 21 10.98 -19.48 5.56
C ALA A 21 10.72 -18.37 6.60
N HIS A 22 10.60 -17.10 6.18
CA HIS A 22 10.40 -15.93 7.02
C HIS A 22 8.95 -15.43 7.02
N GLY A 23 8.06 -15.99 6.20
CA GLY A 23 6.63 -15.68 6.20
C GLY A 23 6.02 -15.60 4.79
N VAL A 24 4.89 -14.89 4.70
CA VAL A 24 4.20 -14.62 3.44
C VAL A 24 4.58 -13.22 2.96
N VAL A 25 4.97 -13.09 1.69
CA VAL A 25 5.26 -11.82 1.04
C VAL A 25 4.14 -11.49 0.06
N ILE A 26 3.57 -10.30 0.24
CA ILE A 26 2.61 -9.69 -0.67
C ILE A 26 3.30 -8.50 -1.30
N ALA A 27 3.44 -8.50 -2.63
CA ALA A 27 4.09 -7.43 -3.37
C ALA A 27 3.20 -6.94 -4.51
N VAL A 28 3.16 -5.62 -4.71
CA VAL A 28 2.44 -4.96 -5.79
C VAL A 28 3.43 -4.17 -6.62
N TRP A 29 3.45 -4.43 -7.92
CA TRP A 29 4.21 -3.63 -8.88
C TRP A 29 3.34 -2.53 -9.47
N ASP A 30 3.96 -1.37 -9.66
CA ASP A 30 3.39 -0.25 -10.40
C ASP A 30 4.48 0.44 -11.23
N ALA A 31 4.10 1.11 -12.31
CA ALA A 31 5.06 1.69 -13.26
C ALA A 31 5.62 3.05 -12.82
N ASP A 32 5.12 3.62 -11.71
CA ASP A 32 5.61 4.88 -11.17
C ASP A 32 6.85 4.62 -10.29
N PHE A 33 7.75 5.61 -10.20
CA PHE A 33 8.91 5.60 -9.32
C PHE A 33 8.65 6.31 -7.99
N ALA A 34 7.54 7.04 -7.86
CA ALA A 34 7.17 7.72 -6.62
C ALA A 34 7.01 6.73 -5.47
N LEU A 35 7.72 6.97 -4.36
CA LEU A 35 7.62 6.13 -3.17
C LEU A 35 6.29 6.38 -2.44
N PRO A 36 5.66 5.34 -1.88
CA PRO A 36 4.48 5.54 -1.04
C PRO A 36 4.85 6.36 0.20
N GLN A 37 4.17 7.49 0.37
CA GLN A 37 4.31 8.36 1.53
C GLN A 37 3.11 8.18 2.45
N ALA A 38 3.38 7.87 3.73
CA ALA A 38 2.34 7.87 4.75
C ALA A 38 1.89 9.32 4.97
N LYS A 39 0.58 9.54 5.00
CA LYS A 39 0.06 10.82 5.51
C LYS A 39 0.45 10.96 6.99
N PRO A 40 0.67 12.19 7.50
CA PRO A 40 0.84 12.41 8.93
C PRO A 40 -0.25 11.69 9.73
N MET A 41 0.15 11.00 10.79
CA MET A 41 -0.81 10.34 11.69
C MET A 41 -1.58 11.44 12.42
N LYS A 42 -2.86 11.59 12.08
CA LYS A 42 -3.81 12.45 12.79
C LYS A 42 -4.68 11.54 13.65
N GLU A 43 -4.93 11.94 14.89
CA GLU A 43 -5.94 11.26 15.70
C GLU A 43 -7.29 11.40 15.01
N LEU A 44 -7.90 10.28 14.66
CA LEU A 44 -9.22 10.24 14.05
C LEU A 44 -10.26 10.39 15.16
N THR A 45 -11.00 11.48 15.13
CA THR A 45 -12.19 11.63 15.98
C THR A 45 -13.45 11.31 15.17
N LEU A 46 -14.58 11.10 15.85
CA LEU A 46 -15.85 10.83 15.15
C LEU A 46 -16.29 12.02 14.28
N GLU A 47 -15.89 13.25 14.64
CA GLU A 47 -16.18 14.46 13.87
C GLU A 47 -15.37 14.57 12.58
N ASP A 48 -14.26 13.84 12.46
CA ASP A 48 -13.43 13.79 11.26
C ASP A 48 -13.94 12.79 10.21
N LEU A 49 -14.91 11.93 10.56
CA LEU A 49 -15.43 10.89 9.68
C LEU A 49 -16.61 11.40 8.85
N ASP A 50 -16.40 11.49 7.54
CA ASP A 50 -17.51 11.63 6.61
C ASP A 50 -18.14 10.25 6.36
N LEU A 51 -19.32 10.02 6.95
CA LEU A 51 -20.04 8.74 6.87
C LEU A 51 -20.92 8.62 5.61
N SER A 52 -20.85 9.57 4.68
CA SER A 52 -21.51 9.44 3.38
C SER A 52 -20.89 8.28 2.58
N GLU A 53 -21.71 7.57 1.81
CA GLU A 53 -21.25 6.42 1.01
C GLU A 53 -20.16 6.83 0.01
N GLU A 54 -20.21 8.07 -0.46
CA GLU A 54 -19.26 8.66 -1.40
C GLU A 54 -17.89 8.97 -0.76
N ALA A 55 -17.82 9.07 0.58
CA ALA A 55 -16.64 9.51 1.30
C ALA A 55 -15.96 8.42 2.14
N PHE A 56 -16.42 7.17 2.08
CA PHE A 56 -15.79 6.07 2.82
C PHE A 56 -14.29 5.88 2.49
N ASP A 57 -13.90 6.04 1.22
CA ASP A 57 -12.49 6.07 0.80
C ASP A 57 -11.80 7.42 1.05
N GLY A 58 -12.58 8.48 1.27
CA GLY A 58 -12.16 9.86 1.54
C GLY A 58 -11.58 10.06 2.95
N ASN A 59 -12.08 9.30 3.92
CA ASN A 59 -11.51 9.21 5.28
C ASN A 59 -10.15 8.46 5.32
N GLY A 60 -9.62 8.09 4.14
CA GLY A 60 -8.43 7.27 3.97
C GLY A 60 -7.08 7.99 4.17
N GLY A 61 -6.01 7.19 4.16
CA GLY A 61 -4.64 7.63 4.49
C GLY A 61 -3.94 6.68 5.46
N TRP A 62 -4.72 5.79 6.06
CA TRP A 62 -4.28 4.78 7.01
C TRP A 62 -3.70 3.53 6.35
N GLY A 63 -3.92 3.34 5.04
CA GLY A 63 -3.49 2.12 4.35
C GLY A 63 -2.01 1.81 4.56
N LEU A 64 -1.13 2.82 4.50
CA LEU A 64 0.30 2.59 4.72
C LEU A 64 0.64 2.34 6.19
N HIS A 65 -0.02 3.04 7.12
CA HIS A 65 0.13 2.82 8.57
C HIS A 65 -0.30 1.41 8.98
N ILE A 66 -1.44 0.94 8.48
CA ILE A 66 -1.97 -0.41 8.72
C ILE A 66 -1.01 -1.45 8.16
N VAL A 67 -0.54 -1.26 6.92
CA VAL A 67 0.46 -2.16 6.33
C VAL A 67 1.72 -2.19 7.19
N GLN A 68 2.26 -1.05 7.62
CA GLN A 68 3.43 -1.00 8.48
C GLN A 68 3.22 -1.69 9.83
N ALA A 69 2.06 -1.50 10.46
CA ALA A 69 1.73 -2.10 11.75
C ALA A 69 1.57 -3.63 11.67
N LEU A 70 0.96 -4.15 10.60
CA LEU A 70 0.72 -5.58 10.41
C LEU A 70 1.94 -6.32 9.81
N SER A 71 2.88 -5.58 9.21
CA SER A 71 4.05 -6.16 8.57
C SER A 71 5.15 -6.46 9.59
N SER A 72 5.71 -7.66 9.51
CA SER A 72 7.01 -7.95 10.13
C SER A 72 8.16 -7.20 9.43
N LYS A 73 7.99 -6.90 8.13
CA LYS A 73 8.89 -6.08 7.32
C LYS A 73 8.14 -5.56 6.10
N CYS A 74 8.42 -4.34 5.67
CA CYS A 74 7.92 -3.81 4.41
C CYS A 74 9.03 -3.04 3.68
N GLY A 75 8.86 -2.81 2.38
CA GLY A 75 9.86 -2.08 1.60
C GLY A 75 9.44 -1.80 0.17
N VAL A 76 10.38 -1.20 -0.56
CA VAL A 76 10.26 -0.93 -1.99
C VAL A 76 11.51 -1.45 -2.67
N THR A 77 11.35 -2.06 -3.85
CA THR A 77 12.45 -2.57 -4.67
C THR A 77 12.20 -2.16 -6.12
N GLY A 78 13.14 -1.48 -6.75
CA GLY A 78 13.04 -1.12 -8.17
C GLY A 78 13.06 -2.37 -9.05
N ASP A 79 12.25 -2.39 -10.10
CA ASP A 79 12.25 -3.48 -11.08
C ASP A 79 13.23 -3.12 -12.22
N PRO A 80 14.23 -3.97 -12.53
CA PRO A 80 15.14 -3.73 -13.65
C PRO A 80 14.45 -3.54 -15.01
N ALA A 81 13.25 -4.09 -15.19
CA ALA A 81 12.42 -3.89 -16.37
C ALA A 81 11.63 -2.55 -16.36
N GLY A 82 11.81 -1.73 -15.33
CA GLY A 82 11.10 -0.47 -15.10
C GLY A 82 9.99 -0.59 -14.06
N GLY A 83 9.69 0.51 -13.37
CA GLY A 83 8.73 0.55 -12.26
C GLY A 83 9.32 0.07 -10.93
N LYS A 84 8.44 -0.25 -9.97
CA LYS A 84 8.85 -0.67 -8.62
C LYS A 84 7.89 -1.69 -8.03
N TRP A 85 8.41 -2.53 -7.15
CA TRP A 85 7.66 -3.41 -6.28
C TRP A 85 7.55 -2.80 -4.88
N ILE A 86 6.34 -2.57 -4.41
CA ILE A 86 6.04 -2.28 -3.01
C ILE A 86 5.65 -3.60 -2.35
N TRP A 87 6.29 -3.96 -1.25
CA TRP A 87 6.07 -5.26 -0.62
C TRP A 87 5.93 -5.19 0.90
N SER A 88 5.20 -6.15 1.42
CA SER A 88 4.99 -6.41 2.84
C SER A 88 5.19 -7.89 3.13
N ARG A 89 5.83 -8.19 4.26
CA ARG A 89 5.97 -9.53 4.81
C ARG A 89 5.16 -9.66 6.09
N ILE A 90 4.28 -10.64 6.12
CA ILE A 90 3.45 -10.98 7.28
C ILE A 90 3.96 -12.30 7.86
N ARG A 91 4.08 -12.36 9.19
CA ARG A 91 4.33 -13.61 9.91
C ARG A 91 2.99 -14.17 10.35
N PRO A 92 2.63 -15.40 9.93
CA PRO A 92 1.45 -16.08 10.43
C PRO A 92 1.62 -16.53 11.88
#